data_AF-X1KQ86-F1
#
_entry.id   AF-X1KQ86-F1
#
_cell.length_a   1.000
_cell.length_b   1.000
_cell.length_c   1.000
_cell.angle_alpha   90.00
_cell.angle_beta   90.00
_cell.angle_gamma   90.00
#
_symmetry.space_group_name_H-M   'P 1'
#
loop_
_entity.id
_entity.type
_entity.pdbx_description
1 polymer ?
#
loop_
_entity_poly.entity_id
_entity_poly.type
_entity_poly.pdbx_seq_one_letter_code
_entity_poly.pdbx_strand_id
1 'polypeptide(L)'
;STCEKTLNVCMKIVTSLSVLIEPFLPFTADKVKKMINFIPQDWDEISEPKLAPTIDKPEILFQKIDNDTIDIQIKKLKKTEITIEEFRKIVLKTAKILKAEVVQGSKNLIKCIVEIGDEKRQIVAGIGKDYKPDELTGKTIVIIENLQPAKIRGVLSRGMLLAADTKEGIILLTPDKPVSSGAIVK
;
A
#
# COMPACT_ATOMS: atom_id res chain seq x y z
N SER A 1 10.85 -46.11 26.90
CA SER A 1 11.66 -45.51 28.01
C SER A 1 10.92 -44.28 28.57
N THR A 2 11.33 -43.67 29.69
CA THR A 2 10.66 -42.45 30.22
C THR A 2 10.61 -41.31 29.19
N CYS A 3 11.64 -41.18 28.36
CA CYS A 3 11.74 -40.18 27.29
C CYS A 3 10.62 -40.28 26.25
N GLU A 4 10.31 -41.50 25.81
CA GLU A 4 9.26 -41.78 24.82
C GLU A 4 7.87 -41.36 25.32
N LYS A 5 7.57 -41.63 26.60
CA LYS A 5 6.29 -41.21 27.21
C LYS A 5 6.19 -39.70 27.30
N THR A 6 7.27 -39.02 27.68
CA THR A 6 7.32 -37.55 27.74
C THR A 6 7.12 -36.93 26.36
N LEU A 7 7.80 -37.43 25.33
CA LEU A 7 7.66 -36.94 23.97
C LEU A 7 6.22 -37.12 23.44
N ASN A 8 5.63 -38.28 23.69
CA ASN A 8 4.25 -38.57 23.31
C ASN A 8 3.26 -37.58 23.96
N VAL A 9 3.41 -37.30 25.26
CA VAL A 9 2.57 -36.32 25.96
C VAL A 9 2.76 -34.91 25.39
N CYS A 10 4.00 -34.48 25.14
CA CYS A 10 4.27 -33.19 24.50
C CYS A 10 3.61 -33.08 23.12
N MET A 11 3.68 -34.14 22.31
CA MET A 11 3.03 -34.16 21.00
C MET A 11 1.50 -34.04 21.11
N LYS A 12 0.87 -34.77 22.04
CA LYS A 12 -0.58 -34.63 22.29
C LYS A 12 -0.95 -33.20 22.64
N ILE A 13 -0.22 -32.56 23.56
CA ILE A 13 -0.47 -31.18 23.98
C ILE A 13 -0.34 -30.22 22.80
N VAL A 14 0.71 -30.35 21.98
CA VAL A 14 0.93 -29.47 20.81
C VAL A 14 -0.18 -29.64 19.77
N THR A 15 -0.59 -30.88 19.49
CA THR A 15 -1.69 -31.15 18.56
C THR A 15 -3.00 -30.56 19.06
N SER A 16 -3.34 -30.78 20.33
CA SER A 16 -4.54 -30.22 20.97
C SER A 16 -4.52 -28.70 20.94
N LEU A 17 -3.39 -28.08 21.30
CA LEU A 17 -3.23 -26.63 21.29
C LEU A 17 -3.39 -26.05 19.88
N SER A 18 -2.90 -26.73 18.84
CA SER A 18 -3.04 -26.27 17.46
C SER A 18 -4.49 -26.13 17.01
N VAL A 19 -5.41 -26.95 17.54
CA VAL A 19 -6.85 -26.86 17.26
C VAL A 19 -7.50 -25.78 18.14
N LEU A 20 -7.14 -25.70 19.42
CA LEU A 20 -7.70 -24.72 20.35
C LEU A 20 -7.35 -23.26 20.01
N ILE A 21 -6.15 -23.02 19.45
CA ILE A 21 -5.71 -21.67 19.10
C ILE A 21 -6.21 -21.22 17.73
N GLU A 22 -6.71 -22.12 16.88
CA GLU A 22 -7.21 -21.81 15.54
C GLU A 22 -8.22 -20.65 15.47
N PRO A 23 -9.25 -20.55 16.36
CA PRO A 23 -10.19 -19.43 16.34
C PRO A 23 -9.56 -18.06 16.67
N PHE A 24 -8.38 -18.03 17.32
CA PHE A 24 -7.70 -16.79 17.72
C PHE A 24 -6.45 -16.49 16.87
N LEU A 25 -5.75 -17.53 16.41
CA LEU A 25 -4.48 -17.47 15.69
C LEU A 25 -4.46 -18.51 14.55
N PRO A 26 -5.30 -18.35 13.51
CA PRO A 26 -5.46 -19.35 12.45
C PRO A 26 -4.13 -19.64 11.72
N PHE A 27 -3.36 -18.60 11.42
CA PHE A 27 -2.07 -18.76 10.74
C PHE A 27 -1.01 -19.47 11.58
N THR A 28 -1.02 -19.26 12.90
CA THR A 28 -0.11 -19.96 13.80
C THR A 28 -0.54 -21.40 13.96
N ALA A 29 -1.85 -21.65 14.11
CA ALA A 29 -2.43 -22.99 14.10
C ALA A 29 -1.99 -23.77 12.86
N ASP A 30 -2.13 -23.19 11.67
CA ASP A 30 -1.72 -23.82 10.40
C ASP A 30 -0.24 -24.15 10.34
N LYS A 31 0.63 -23.23 10.81
CA LYS A 31 2.07 -23.48 10.89
C LYS A 31 2.39 -24.66 11.81
N VAL A 32 1.78 -24.71 13.00
CA VAL A 32 1.96 -25.81 13.95
C VAL A 32 1.44 -27.11 13.35
N LYS A 33 0.23 -27.10 12.77
CA LYS A 33 -0.40 -28.24 12.11
C LYS A 33 0.48 -28.83 11.00
N LYS A 34 1.13 -27.97 10.21
CA LYS A 34 2.11 -28.39 9.19
C LYS A 34 3.33 -29.06 9.80
N MET A 35 3.93 -28.50 10.86
CA MET A 35 5.10 -29.08 11.52
C MET A 35 4.83 -30.46 12.13
N ILE A 36 3.60 -30.72 12.56
CA ILE A 36 3.21 -31.99 13.20
C ILE A 36 2.52 -32.97 12.23
N ASN A 37 2.44 -32.65 10.92
CA ASN A 37 1.68 -33.42 9.93
C ASN A 37 0.25 -33.73 10.39
N PHE A 38 -0.46 -32.69 10.83
CA PHE A 38 -1.74 -32.79 11.52
C PHE A 38 -2.75 -33.68 10.78
N ILE A 39 -3.36 -34.59 11.54
CA ILE A 39 -4.48 -35.40 11.10
C ILE A 39 -5.77 -34.65 11.46
N PRO A 40 -6.66 -34.35 10.49
CA PRO A 40 -7.91 -33.66 10.78
C PRO A 40 -8.73 -34.34 11.87
N GLN A 41 -9.14 -33.56 12.86
CA GLN A 41 -9.91 -34.01 14.02
C GLN A 41 -10.73 -32.85 14.59
N ASP A 42 -11.87 -33.19 15.17
CA ASP A 42 -12.82 -32.23 15.73
C ASP A 42 -12.47 -31.88 17.18
N TRP A 43 -13.13 -30.84 17.71
CA TRP A 43 -12.90 -30.33 19.06
C TRP A 43 -13.15 -31.39 20.15
N ASP A 44 -14.09 -32.29 19.91
CA ASP A 44 -14.44 -33.37 20.84
C ASP A 44 -13.34 -34.43 20.94
N GLU A 45 -12.49 -34.55 19.91
CA GLU A 45 -11.38 -35.52 19.83
C GLU A 45 -10.07 -34.96 20.42
N ILE A 46 -10.05 -33.71 20.90
CA ILE A 46 -8.84 -33.03 21.44
C ILE A 46 -8.33 -33.70 22.73
N SER A 47 -9.19 -34.41 23.46
CA SER A 47 -8.82 -35.14 24.70
C SER A 47 -7.87 -36.31 24.43
N GLU A 48 -8.02 -36.97 23.29
CA GLU A 48 -7.14 -38.04 22.81
C GLU A 48 -6.77 -37.78 21.34
N PRO A 49 -5.86 -36.83 21.07
CA PRO A 49 -5.60 -36.38 19.71
C PRO A 49 -4.87 -37.47 18.91
N LYS A 50 -5.26 -37.61 17.64
CA LYS A 50 -4.61 -38.50 16.67
C LYS A 50 -3.25 -37.90 16.31
N LEU A 51 -2.19 -38.67 16.52
CA LEU A 51 -0.82 -38.25 16.24
C LEU A 51 -0.34 -38.82 14.92
N ALA A 52 0.33 -37.99 14.12
CA ALA A 52 1.06 -38.46 12.96
C ALA A 52 2.30 -39.27 13.37
N PRO A 53 2.72 -40.24 12.54
CA PRO A 53 3.90 -41.06 12.81
C PRO A 53 5.22 -40.29 12.65
N THR A 54 5.21 -39.17 11.93
CA THR A 54 6.40 -38.35 11.66
C THR A 54 6.11 -36.87 11.82
N ILE A 55 7.12 -36.12 12.28
CA ILE A 55 7.09 -34.66 12.36
C ILE A 55 7.93 -34.05 11.23
N ASP A 56 7.53 -32.86 10.79
CA ASP A 56 8.23 -32.06 9.81
C ASP A 56 9.20 -31.07 10.47
N LYS A 57 9.93 -30.30 9.65
CA LYS A 57 10.94 -29.36 10.18
C LYS A 57 10.30 -28.25 11.03
N PRO A 58 10.84 -27.96 12.21
CA PRO A 58 10.34 -26.87 13.04
C PRO A 58 10.64 -25.52 12.39
N GLU A 59 9.65 -24.63 12.36
CA GLU A 59 9.80 -23.22 11.95
C GLU A 59 9.52 -22.29 13.13
N ILE A 60 10.00 -21.05 13.04
CA ILE A 60 9.75 -20.03 14.06
C ILE A 60 8.27 -19.60 14.01
N LEU A 61 7.53 -19.83 15.09
CA LEU A 61 6.12 -19.45 15.19
C LEU A 61 5.93 -17.94 15.39
N PHE A 62 6.77 -17.34 16.24
CA PHE A 62 6.69 -15.93 16.60
C PHE A 62 8.06 -15.30 16.53
N GLN A 63 8.16 -14.19 15.79
CA GLN A 63 9.31 -13.31 15.88
C GLN A 63 9.07 -12.32 17.02
N LYS A 64 10.13 -12.02 17.78
CA LYS A 64 10.06 -10.97 18.79
C LYS A 64 9.80 -9.64 18.09
N ILE A 65 8.89 -8.85 18.64
CA ILE A 65 8.66 -7.50 18.16
C ILE A 65 9.74 -6.60 18.79
N ASP A 66 10.59 -6.03 17.95
CA ASP A 66 11.63 -5.09 18.37
C ASP A 66 11.10 -3.64 18.34
N ASN A 67 11.73 -2.76 19.13
CA ASN A 67 11.32 -1.36 19.28
C ASN A 67 11.25 -0.62 17.93
N ASP A 68 12.19 -0.91 17.01
CA ASP A 68 12.20 -0.32 15.67
C ASP A 68 10.93 -0.66 14.88
N THR A 69 10.39 -1.88 15.06
CA THR A 69 9.14 -2.31 14.39
C THR A 69 7.93 -1.58 14.96
N ILE A 70 7.93 -1.31 16.27
CA ILE A 70 6.89 -0.55 16.97
C ILE A 70 6.89 0.90 16.47
N ASP A 71 8.06 1.52 16.36
CA ASP A 71 8.19 2.91 15.92
C ASP A 71 7.71 3.10 14.47
N ILE A 72 8.00 2.15 13.58
CA ILE A 72 7.50 2.15 12.21
C ILE A 72 5.97 2.09 12.18
N GLN A 73 5.35 1.24 13.01
CA GLN A 73 3.90 1.11 13.07
C GLN A 73 3.24 2.35 13.70
N ILE A 74 3.84 2.93 14.74
CA ILE A 74 3.36 4.18 15.36
C ILE A 74 3.44 5.35 14.37
N LYS A 75 4.51 5.44 13.58
CA LYS A 75 4.68 6.49 12.57
C LYS A 75 3.67 6.37 11.42
N LYS A 76 3.20 5.16 11.10
CA LYS A 76 2.08 4.95 10.15
C LYS A 76 0.74 5.39 10.72
N LEU A 77 0.53 5.25 12.03
CA LEU A 77 -0.74 5.58 12.70
C LEU A 77 -0.85 7.05 13.06
N LYS A 78 0.24 7.70 13.47
CA LYS A 78 0.28 9.14 13.66
C LYS A 78 0.50 9.81 12.31
N LYS A 79 -0.53 10.48 11.77
CA LYS A 79 -0.34 11.56 10.79
C LYS A 79 0.69 12.50 11.40
N THR A 80 1.94 12.41 10.95
CA THR A 80 3.02 13.21 11.50
C THR A 80 2.71 14.63 11.05
N GLU A 81 2.42 15.52 12.00
CA GLU A 81 2.23 16.93 11.71
C GLU A 81 3.52 17.44 11.06
N ILE A 82 3.38 18.07 9.89
CA ILE A 82 4.51 18.72 9.23
C ILE A 82 4.55 20.18 9.65
N THR A 83 5.76 20.71 9.74
CA THR A 83 5.98 22.13 9.97
C THR A 83 5.61 22.96 8.75
N ILE A 84 5.34 24.26 8.94
CA ILE A 84 5.11 25.18 7.82
C ILE A 84 6.38 25.31 6.95
N GLU A 85 7.57 25.17 7.54
CA GLU A 85 8.83 25.14 6.79
C GLU A 85 8.91 23.95 5.84
N GLU A 86 8.42 22.78 6.24
CA GLU A 86 8.35 21.59 5.37
C GLU A 86 7.36 21.79 4.23
N PHE A 87 6.19 22.39 4.50
CA PHE A 87 5.25 22.74 3.44
C PHE A 87 5.84 23.74 2.45
N ARG A 88 6.59 24.75 2.92
CA ARG A 88 7.28 25.74 2.06
C ARG A 88 8.35 25.12 1.14
N LYS A 89 8.87 23.93 1.46
CA LYS A 89 9.77 23.20 0.55
C LYS A 89 9.04 22.64 -0.66
N ILE A 90 7.72 22.54 -0.64
CA ILE A 90 6.91 22.06 -1.76
C ILE A 90 6.43 23.27 -2.56
N VAL A 91 6.80 23.34 -3.84
CA VAL A 91 6.41 24.44 -4.72
C VAL A 91 5.15 24.04 -5.48
N LEU A 92 4.01 24.53 -5.00
CA LEU A 92 2.71 24.33 -5.63
C LEU A 92 2.40 25.48 -6.58
N LYS A 93 2.01 25.15 -7.82
CA LYS A 93 1.63 26.14 -8.84
C LYS A 93 0.38 25.72 -9.60
N THR A 94 -0.33 26.71 -10.13
CA THR A 94 -1.38 26.47 -11.13
C THR A 94 -0.73 26.16 -12.47
N ALA A 95 -1.33 25.25 -13.24
CA ALA A 95 -0.88 24.90 -14.58
C ALA A 95 -2.06 24.72 -15.51
N LYS A 96 -1.93 25.18 -16.76
CA LYS A 96 -2.95 25.00 -17.79
C LYS A 96 -2.60 23.80 -18.66
N ILE A 97 -3.53 22.86 -18.83
CA ILE A 97 -3.32 21.71 -19.70
C ILE A 97 -3.45 22.16 -21.16
N LEU A 98 -2.36 22.09 -21.91
CA LEU A 98 -2.33 22.42 -23.35
C LEU A 98 -2.68 21.23 -24.23
N LYS A 99 -2.26 20.03 -23.81
CA LYS A 99 -2.51 18.79 -24.54
C LYS A 99 -2.60 17.63 -23.56
N ALA A 100 -3.52 16.70 -23.78
CA ALA A 100 -3.58 15.44 -23.07
C ALA A 100 -3.64 14.28 -24.07
N GLU A 101 -2.96 13.18 -23.78
CA GLU A 101 -2.94 11.97 -24.61
C GLU A 101 -2.85 10.72 -23.71
N VAL A 102 -3.47 9.61 -24.14
CA VAL A 102 -3.32 8.33 -23.43
C VAL A 102 -1.91 7.78 -23.66
N VAL A 103 -1.25 7.33 -22.60
CA VAL A 103 0.08 6.72 -22.71
C VAL A 103 -0.03 5.35 -23.38
N GLN A 104 0.78 5.12 -24.42
CA GLN A 104 0.83 3.84 -25.12
C GLN A 104 1.06 2.68 -24.14
N GLY A 105 0.23 1.64 -24.26
CA GLY A 105 0.29 0.47 -23.38
C GLY A 105 -0.34 0.66 -22.00
N SER A 106 -1.05 1.76 -21.73
CA SER A 106 -1.83 1.95 -20.49
C SER A 106 -3.21 2.55 -20.77
N LYS A 107 -4.26 1.99 -20.14
CA LYS A 107 -5.60 2.59 -20.15
C LYS A 107 -5.80 3.63 -19.04
N ASN A 108 -4.92 3.65 -18.04
CA ASN A 108 -5.12 4.45 -16.82
C ASN A 108 -4.19 5.67 -16.76
N LEU A 109 -3.22 5.79 -17.66
CA LEU A 109 -2.23 6.86 -17.64
C LEU A 109 -2.47 7.85 -18.76
N ILE A 110 -2.56 9.12 -18.41
CA ILE A 110 -2.64 10.23 -19.35
C ILE A 110 -1.35 11.04 -19.25
N LYS A 111 -0.75 11.31 -20.40
CA LYS A 111 0.35 12.25 -20.57
C LYS A 111 -0.24 13.63 -20.87
N CYS A 112 0.04 14.58 -20.00
CA CYS A 112 -0.36 15.98 -20.15
C CYS A 112 0.87 16.84 -20.46
N ILE A 113 0.75 17.72 -21.45
CA ILE A 113 1.64 18.87 -21.62
C ILE A 113 0.96 20.05 -20.94
N VAL A 114 1.59 20.56 -19.89
CA VAL A 114 1.07 21.66 -19.08
C VAL A 114 1.94 22.90 -19.23
N GLU A 115 1.29 24.06 -19.18
CA GLU A 115 1.91 25.38 -19.14
C GLU A 115 1.91 25.90 -17.71
N ILE A 116 3.07 26.39 -17.25
CA ILE A 116 3.31 26.92 -15.92
C ILE A 116 3.96 28.29 -16.09
N GLY A 117 3.16 29.33 -16.31
CA GLY A 117 3.68 30.62 -16.73
C GLY A 117 4.34 30.49 -18.11
N ASP A 118 5.63 30.77 -18.19
CA ASP A 118 6.38 30.73 -19.46
C ASP A 118 6.97 29.34 -19.77
N GLU A 119 6.91 28.39 -18.83
CA GLU A 119 7.47 27.05 -19.02
C GLU A 119 6.41 26.03 -19.46
N LYS A 120 6.82 25.10 -20.33
CA LYS A 120 6.02 23.91 -20.66
C LYS A 120 6.68 22.66 -20.07
N ARG A 121 5.87 21.84 -19.40
CA ARG A 121 6.33 20.58 -18.80
C ARG A 121 5.44 19.42 -19.18
N GLN A 122 6.03 18.24 -19.20
CA GLN A 122 5.32 16.99 -19.39
C GLN A 122 5.07 16.34 -18.04
N ILE A 123 3.81 16.00 -17.77
CA ILE A 123 3.39 15.28 -16.57
C ILE A 123 2.64 14.03 -17.01
N VAL A 124 2.85 12.91 -16.32
CA VAL A 124 2.09 11.68 -16.50
C VAL A 124 1.25 11.45 -15.26
N ALA A 125 -0.05 11.29 -15.44
CA ALA A 125 -1.00 11.16 -14.34
C ALA A 125 -1.89 9.92 -14.49
N GLY A 126 -2.19 9.28 -13.36
CA GLY A 126 -3.02 8.07 -13.27
C GLY A 126 -4.52 8.31 -13.30
N ILE A 127 -4.98 9.28 -14.10
CA ILE A 127 -6.37 9.76 -14.11
C ILE A 127 -7.20 9.25 -15.29
N GLY A 128 -6.64 8.33 -16.09
CA GLY A 128 -7.29 7.87 -17.34
C GLY A 128 -8.55 7.02 -17.16
N LYS A 129 -8.87 6.61 -15.92
CA LYS A 129 -10.13 5.93 -15.61
C LYS A 129 -11.31 6.89 -15.51
N ASP A 130 -11.06 8.09 -15.00
CA ASP A 130 -12.09 9.07 -14.65
C ASP A 130 -12.19 10.21 -15.66
N TYR A 131 -11.09 10.53 -16.36
CA TYR A 131 -11.03 11.66 -17.30
C TYR A 131 -10.61 11.23 -18.70
N LYS A 132 -11.25 11.81 -19.71
CA LYS A 132 -10.82 11.69 -21.10
C LYS A 132 -9.84 12.82 -21.46
N PRO A 133 -8.88 12.58 -22.39
CA PRO A 133 -7.95 13.62 -22.82
C PRO A 133 -8.60 14.92 -23.31
N ASP A 134 -9.74 14.81 -24.02
CA ASP A 134 -10.46 15.97 -24.57
C ASP A 134 -11.05 16.86 -23.46
N GLU A 135 -11.43 16.27 -22.34
CA GLU A 135 -12.00 16.99 -21.19
C GLU A 135 -10.92 17.73 -20.40
N LEU A 136 -9.66 17.28 -20.48
CA LEU A 136 -8.54 17.85 -19.74
C LEU A 136 -7.98 19.10 -20.42
N THR A 137 -8.03 19.15 -21.75
CA THR A 137 -7.43 20.24 -22.52
C THR A 137 -8.12 21.57 -22.19
N GLY A 138 -7.33 22.58 -21.85
CA GLY A 138 -7.80 23.91 -21.45
C GLY A 138 -8.11 24.08 -19.96
N LYS A 139 -8.17 23.01 -19.16
CA LYS A 139 -8.38 23.11 -17.71
C LYS A 139 -7.15 23.68 -17.00
N THR A 140 -7.39 24.49 -15.96
CA THR A 140 -6.38 24.93 -15.01
C THR A 140 -6.40 24.01 -13.79
N ILE A 141 -5.26 23.38 -13.49
CA ILE A 141 -5.08 22.42 -12.40
C ILE A 141 -3.99 22.90 -11.44
N VAL A 142 -3.88 22.26 -10.28
CA VAL A 142 -2.75 22.45 -9.35
C VAL A 142 -1.73 21.34 -9.52
N ILE A 143 -0.44 21.70 -9.54
CA ILE A 143 0.68 20.78 -9.66
C ILE A 143 1.75 21.04 -8.59
N ILE A 144 2.56 20.03 -8.33
CA ILE A 144 3.86 20.16 -7.65
C ILE A 144 4.94 20.38 -8.70
N GLU A 145 5.58 21.55 -8.66
CA GLU A 145 6.59 21.96 -9.64
C GLU A 145 7.96 21.36 -9.34
N ASN A 146 8.40 21.37 -8.08
CA ASN A 146 9.79 21.05 -7.70
C ASN A 146 10.00 19.58 -7.33
N LEU A 147 9.20 18.68 -7.90
CA LEU A 147 9.35 17.23 -7.71
C LEU A 147 10.43 16.69 -8.64
N GLN A 148 11.25 15.76 -8.15
CA GLN A 148 12.24 15.07 -8.98
C GLN A 148 11.54 14.33 -10.14
N PRO A 149 12.09 14.37 -11.37
CA PRO A 149 11.50 13.65 -12.49
C PRO A 149 11.47 12.14 -12.26
N ALA A 150 10.35 11.51 -12.60
CA ALA A 150 10.16 10.07 -12.48
C ALA A 150 9.80 9.45 -13.84
N LYS A 151 10.31 8.25 -14.15
CA LYS A 151 9.90 7.51 -15.35
C LYS A 151 8.72 6.61 -15.00
N ILE A 152 7.59 6.81 -15.67
CA ILE A 152 6.37 6.03 -15.51
C ILE A 152 6.09 5.34 -16.84
N ARG A 153 6.20 3.99 -16.88
CA ARG A 153 6.07 3.19 -18.11
C ARG A 153 6.90 3.71 -19.29
N GLY A 154 8.16 4.08 -19.02
CA GLY A 154 9.08 4.61 -20.03
C GLY A 154 8.89 6.10 -20.37
N VAL A 155 7.81 6.74 -19.91
CA VAL A 155 7.55 8.17 -20.13
C VAL A 155 8.04 8.99 -18.95
N LEU A 156 8.81 10.05 -19.21
CA LEU A 156 9.31 10.96 -18.17
C LEU A 156 8.20 11.90 -17.66
N SER A 157 7.91 11.87 -16.37
CA SER A 157 7.03 12.84 -15.69
C SER A 157 7.88 13.84 -14.92
N ARG A 158 7.72 15.15 -15.19
CA ARG A 158 8.44 16.27 -14.55
C ARG A 158 7.54 17.08 -13.63
N GLY A 159 6.73 16.37 -12.84
CA GLY A 159 5.78 16.95 -11.93
C GLY A 159 4.70 15.96 -11.55
N MET A 160 3.79 16.42 -10.71
CA MET A 160 2.63 15.67 -10.26
C MET A 160 1.44 16.62 -10.21
N LEU A 161 0.34 16.24 -10.85
CA LEU A 161 -0.93 16.94 -10.66
C LEU A 161 -1.60 16.48 -9.37
N LEU A 162 -2.33 17.38 -8.74
CA LEU A 162 -3.06 17.09 -7.51
C LEU A 162 -4.51 16.75 -7.81
N ALA A 163 -4.99 15.70 -7.16
CA ALA A 163 -6.36 15.24 -7.26
C ALA A 163 -6.79 14.66 -5.91
N ALA A 164 -8.08 14.76 -5.60
CA ALA A 164 -8.70 14.05 -4.50
C ALA A 164 -9.01 12.61 -4.95
N ASP A 165 -8.55 11.64 -4.16
CA ASP A 165 -8.89 10.23 -4.33
C ASP A 165 -10.11 9.91 -3.45
N THR A 166 -11.24 9.61 -4.09
CA THR A 166 -12.51 9.33 -3.42
C THR A 166 -13.00 7.93 -3.77
N LYS A 167 -13.95 7.39 -3.00
CA LYS A 167 -14.55 6.08 -3.31
C LYS A 167 -15.24 6.04 -4.69
N GLU A 168 -15.65 7.20 -5.20
CA GLU A 168 -16.40 7.34 -6.45
C GLU A 168 -15.48 7.58 -7.66
N GLY A 169 -14.21 7.91 -7.44
CA GLY A 169 -13.24 8.20 -8.49
C GLY A 169 -12.26 9.30 -8.10
N ILE A 170 -11.39 9.64 -9.05
CA ILE A 170 -10.41 10.72 -8.89
C ILE A 170 -11.01 12.06 -9.32
N ILE A 171 -10.90 13.09 -8.48
CA ILE A 171 -11.39 14.45 -8.75
C ILE A 171 -10.20 15.42 -8.81
N LEU A 172 -9.97 16.07 -9.95
CA LEU A 172 -8.88 17.03 -10.11
C LEU A 172 -9.06 18.26 -9.22
N LEU A 173 -7.97 18.70 -8.58
CA LEU A 173 -7.96 19.98 -7.87
C LEU A 173 -7.80 21.13 -8.87
N THR A 174 -8.81 21.99 -8.90
CA THR A 174 -8.85 23.20 -9.73
C THR A 174 -9.09 24.43 -8.86
N PRO A 175 -8.52 25.60 -9.22
CA PRO A 175 -8.88 26.87 -8.60
C PRO A 175 -10.40 27.13 -8.69
N ASP A 176 -10.96 27.78 -7.67
CA ASP A 176 -12.38 28.16 -7.62
C ASP A 176 -12.74 29.23 -8.67
N LYS A 177 -11.77 30.08 -9.02
CA LYS A 177 -11.89 31.16 -10.00
C LYS A 177 -10.83 31.01 -11.10
N PRO A 178 -11.09 31.56 -12.30
CA PRO A 178 -10.09 31.64 -13.35
C PRO A 178 -8.83 32.36 -12.84
N VAL A 179 -7.69 31.72 -13.03
CA VAL A 179 -6.37 32.23 -12.65
C VAL A 179 -5.38 31.89 -13.76
N SER A 180 -4.40 32.75 -13.97
CA SER A 180 -3.34 32.50 -14.94
C SER A 180 -2.53 31.25 -14.58
N SER A 181 -1.91 30.64 -15.59
CA SER A 181 -0.90 29.60 -15.38
C SER A 181 0.28 30.16 -14.59
N GLY A 182 0.92 29.33 -13.77
CA GLY A 182 2.11 29.69 -13.00
C GLY A 182 1.87 30.43 -11.68
N ALA A 183 0.63 30.66 -11.27
CA ALA A 183 0.32 31.28 -9.98
C ALA A 183 0.74 30.36 -8.82
N ILE A 184 1.34 30.94 -7.78
CA ILE A 184 1.80 30.20 -6.60
C ILE A 184 0.61 29.90 -5.68
N VAL A 185 0.50 28.64 -5.25
CA VAL A 185 -0.47 28.20 -4.24
C VAL A 185 0.19 28.22 -2.87
N LYS A 186 -0.49 28.79 -1.88
CA LYS A 186 0.01 29.00 -0.51
C LYS A 186 -1.07 28.76 0.53
#